data_AF-A0AAW8FV14-F1
#
_entry.id   AF-A0AAW8FV14-F1
#
_cell.length_a   1.000
_cell.length_b   1.000
_cell.length_c   1.000
_cell.angle_alpha   90.00
_cell.angle_beta   90.00
_cell.angle_gamma   90.00
#
_symmetry.space_group_name_H-M   'P 1'
#
loop_
_entity.id
_entity.type
_entity.pdbx_description
1 polymer ?
#
loop_
_entity_poly.entity_id
_entity_poly.type
_entity_poly.pdbx_seq_one_letter_code
_entity_poly.pdbx_strand_id
1 'polypeptide(L)'
;MIDATVSMYQKQLKDNPLKEGEQFNMVGYSYGSFLQAQSALRLADFGQVIYNLVLIGSPISDKSDLMKQLKGNKNIKNVTRYDLKGDALSNPQDMYDYLITGGLIQGGIQGDDAHHFDAARPGNQADQLMNTIVQWLQKQGVKN
;
A
#
# COMPACT_ATOMS: atom_id res chain seq x y z
N MET A 1 7.95 15.42 -5.01
CA MET A 1 6.83 14.95 -4.16
C MET A 1 7.33 13.97 -3.11
N ILE A 2 7.90 12.81 -3.49
CA ILE A 2 8.44 11.82 -2.54
C ILE A 2 9.44 12.43 -1.54
N ASP A 3 10.38 13.26 -2.00
CA ASP A 3 11.37 13.88 -1.10
C ASP A 3 10.75 14.80 -0.04
N ALA A 4 9.70 15.53 -0.39
CA ALA A 4 8.96 16.37 0.54
C ALA A 4 8.19 15.51 1.56
N THR A 5 7.56 14.42 1.09
CA THR A 5 6.87 13.45 1.95
C THR A 5 7.83 12.76 2.93
N VAL A 6 9.02 12.35 2.45
CA VAL A 6 10.07 11.75 3.28
C VAL A 6 10.55 12.76 4.33
N SER A 7 10.82 14.01 3.92
CA SER A 7 11.23 15.08 4.84
C SER A 7 10.17 15.35 5.90
N MET A 8 8.90 15.33 5.52
CA MET A 8 7.78 15.49 6.45
C MET A 8 7.72 14.35 7.47
N TYR A 9 7.85 13.09 7.05
CA TYR A 9 7.90 11.95 7.97
C TYR A 9 9.09 12.02 8.91
N GLN A 10 10.28 12.33 8.39
CA GLN A 10 11.49 12.48 9.21
C GLN A 10 11.33 13.57 10.26
N LYS A 11 10.76 14.73 9.87
CA LYS A 11 10.46 15.81 10.81
C LYS A 11 9.45 15.35 11.86
N GLN A 12 8.36 14.71 11.46
CA GLN A 12 7.31 14.28 12.37
C GLN A 12 7.83 13.26 13.40
N LEU A 13 8.63 12.28 12.96
CA LEU A 13 9.23 11.26 13.83
C LEU A 13 10.33 11.83 14.73
N LYS A 14 11.03 12.88 14.29
CA LYS A 14 11.98 13.61 15.14
C LYS A 14 11.26 14.39 16.23
N ASP A 15 10.17 15.08 15.87
CA ASP A 15 9.41 15.91 16.81
C ASP A 15 8.52 15.06 17.74
N ASN A 16 8.12 13.88 17.28
CA ASN A 16 7.25 12.94 17.99
C ASN A 16 7.83 11.52 17.86
N PRO A 17 8.89 11.19 18.62
CA PRO A 17 9.49 9.88 18.57
C PRO A 17 8.50 8.81 19.05
N LEU A 18 8.52 7.66 18.41
CA LEU A 18 7.72 6.50 18.81
C LEU A 18 8.09 6.06 20.23
N LYS A 19 7.08 5.77 21.04
CA LYS A 19 7.27 5.17 22.36
C LYS A 19 7.59 3.69 22.24
N GLU A 20 8.09 3.11 23.33
CA GLU A 20 8.29 1.67 23.41
C GLU A 20 6.99 0.91 23.10
N GLY A 21 7.06 -0.02 22.15
CA GLY A 21 5.91 -0.82 21.71
C GLY A 21 5.08 -0.21 20.58
N GLU A 22 5.27 1.07 20.22
CA GLU A 22 4.59 1.71 19.09
C GLU A 22 5.18 1.27 17.73
N GLN A 23 4.35 1.29 16.70
CA GLN A 23 4.72 0.90 15.34
C GLN A 23 4.59 2.08 14.38
N PHE A 24 5.65 2.34 13.61
CA PHE A 24 5.52 3.15 12.40
C PHE A 24 5.02 2.27 11.25
N ASN A 25 3.71 2.36 11.02
CA ASN A 25 3.01 1.66 9.95
C ASN A 25 2.69 2.65 8.82
N MET A 26 2.87 2.19 7.58
CA MET A 26 2.64 2.97 6.38
C MET A 26 1.60 2.21 5.54
N VAL A 27 0.47 2.85 5.25
CA VAL A 27 -0.63 2.24 4.49
C VAL A 27 -0.90 3.09 3.26
N GLY A 28 -1.09 2.45 2.11
CA GLY A 28 -1.56 3.13 0.92
C GLY A 28 -2.51 2.27 0.10
N TYR A 29 -3.40 2.96 -0.61
CA TYR A 29 -4.42 2.37 -1.47
C TYR A 29 -4.15 2.75 -2.93
N SER A 30 -4.29 1.81 -3.88
CA SER A 30 -4.15 2.11 -5.32
C SER A 30 -2.84 2.84 -5.61
N TYR A 31 -2.85 3.94 -6.36
CA TYR A 31 -1.69 4.79 -6.62
C TYR A 31 -1.05 5.35 -5.33
N GLY A 32 -1.85 5.60 -4.29
CA GLY A 32 -1.34 5.97 -2.98
C GLY A 32 -0.42 4.90 -2.37
N SER A 33 -0.67 3.62 -2.63
CA SER A 33 0.23 2.52 -2.22
C SER A 33 1.59 2.59 -2.91
N PHE A 34 1.63 3.02 -4.17
CA PHE A 34 2.88 3.19 -4.92
C PHE A 34 3.71 4.35 -4.35
N LEU A 35 3.08 5.49 -4.08
CA LEU A 35 3.76 6.61 -3.43
C LEU A 35 4.28 6.22 -2.05
N GLN A 36 3.47 5.52 -1.27
CA GLN A 36 3.84 5.07 0.07
C GLN A 36 5.00 4.07 0.04
N ALA A 37 5.02 3.15 -0.91
CA ALA A 37 6.12 2.22 -1.13
C ALA A 37 7.44 2.95 -1.45
N GLN A 38 7.43 3.92 -2.35
CA GLN A 38 8.61 4.71 -2.70
C GLN A 38 9.13 5.51 -1.49
N SER A 39 8.23 6.12 -0.73
CA SER A 39 8.59 6.82 0.51
C SER A 39 9.12 5.86 1.58
N ALA A 40 8.52 4.68 1.73
CA ALA A 40 8.93 3.66 2.68
C ALA A 40 10.34 3.17 2.40
N LEU A 41 10.64 2.83 1.14
CA LEU A 41 11.98 2.41 0.73
C LEU A 41 13.02 3.48 1.07
N ARG A 42 12.76 4.74 0.72
CA ARG A 42 13.69 5.83 0.98
C ARG A 42 13.89 6.13 2.46
N LEU A 43 12.82 6.09 3.27
CA LEU A 43 12.92 6.20 4.72
C LEU A 43 13.76 5.06 5.31
N ALA A 44 13.51 3.83 4.86
CA ALA A 44 14.22 2.64 5.28
C ALA A 44 15.72 2.69 4.92
N ASP A 45 16.07 3.22 3.75
CA ASP A 45 17.46 3.44 3.34
C ASP A 45 18.18 4.46 4.24
N PHE A 46 17.45 5.43 4.80
CA PHE A 46 17.95 6.36 5.81
C PHE A 46 17.95 5.80 7.24
N GLY A 47 17.66 4.52 7.43
CA GLY A 47 17.69 3.85 8.72
C GLY A 47 16.38 3.86 9.49
N GLN A 48 15.31 4.48 8.97
CA GLN A 48 14.00 4.48 9.63
C GLN A 48 13.41 3.07 9.61
N VAL A 49 13.07 2.54 10.78
CA VAL A 49 12.35 1.26 10.86
C VAL A 49 10.87 1.48 10.56
N ILE A 50 10.38 0.71 9.58
CA ILE A 50 8.97 0.63 9.19
C ILE A 50 8.50 -0.76 9.58
N TYR A 51 7.54 -0.83 10.50
CA TYR A 51 7.05 -2.10 11.00
C TYR A 51 6.17 -2.80 9.98
N ASN A 52 5.22 -2.07 9.40
CA ASN A 52 4.35 -2.59 8.36
C ASN A 52 4.21 -1.59 7.22
N LEU A 53 4.57 -2.01 6.01
CA LEU A 53 4.17 -1.37 4.77
C LEU A 53 2.97 -2.14 4.21
N VAL A 54 1.81 -1.51 4.19
CA VAL A 54 0.55 -2.10 3.73
C VAL A 54 0.18 -1.53 2.36
N LEU A 55 0.00 -2.44 1.41
CA LEU A 55 -0.29 -2.17 0.01
C LEU A 55 -1.70 -2.71 -0.31
N ILE A 56 -2.71 -1.84 -0.29
CA ILE A 56 -4.09 -2.22 -0.62
C ILE A 56 -4.37 -1.84 -2.06
N GLY A 57 -4.90 -2.78 -2.84
CA GLY A 57 -5.25 -2.52 -4.24
C GLY A 57 -4.04 -2.03 -5.05
N SER A 58 -2.83 -2.55 -4.79
CA SER A 58 -1.61 -1.91 -5.28
C SER A 58 -1.28 -2.30 -6.72
N PRO A 59 -0.90 -1.35 -7.61
CA PRO A 59 -0.44 -1.68 -8.96
C PRO A 59 1.01 -2.23 -8.99
N ILE A 60 1.70 -2.34 -7.86
CA ILE A 60 3.08 -2.84 -7.80
C ILE A 60 3.11 -4.35 -8.04
N SER A 61 3.58 -4.83 -9.19
CA SER A 61 3.71 -6.27 -9.44
C SER A 61 4.64 -6.95 -8.42
N ASP A 62 4.31 -8.16 -7.98
CA ASP A 62 5.21 -8.97 -7.14
C ASP A 62 6.57 -9.26 -7.78
N LYS A 63 6.64 -9.21 -9.11
CA LYS A 63 7.86 -9.43 -9.90
C LYS A 63 8.69 -8.15 -10.11
N SER A 64 8.18 -7.00 -9.65
CA SER A 64 8.86 -5.72 -9.85
C SER A 64 10.13 -5.60 -9.01
N ASP A 65 11.11 -4.85 -9.53
CA ASP A 65 12.32 -4.50 -8.78
C ASP A 65 11.99 -3.70 -7.51
N LEU A 66 10.92 -2.89 -7.55
CA LEU A 66 10.45 -2.17 -6.37
C LEU A 66 10.00 -3.15 -5.27
N MET A 67 9.16 -4.13 -5.60
CA MET A 67 8.73 -5.14 -4.61
C MET A 67 9.92 -5.92 -4.05
N LYS A 68 10.89 -6.27 -4.91
CA LYS A 68 12.12 -6.94 -4.48
C LYS A 68 12.93 -6.09 -3.50
N GLN A 69 13.08 -4.79 -3.78
CA GLN A 69 13.77 -3.85 -2.88
C GLN A 69 13.05 -3.70 -1.54
N LEU A 70 11.72 -3.56 -1.56
CA LEU A 70 10.91 -3.44 -0.34
C LEU A 70 11.06 -4.68 0.55
N LYS A 71 10.88 -5.88 0.00
CA LYS A 71 11.02 -7.15 0.73
C LYS A 71 12.47 -7.44 1.17
N GLY A 72 13.45 -6.89 0.46
CA GLY A 72 14.87 -7.06 0.76
C GLY A 72 15.46 -6.06 1.76
N ASN A 73 14.75 -4.97 2.07
CA ASN A 73 15.27 -3.93 2.97
C ASN A 73 15.07 -4.32 4.44
N LYS A 74 16.17 -4.50 5.19
CA LYS A 74 16.15 -4.91 6.61
C LYS A 74 15.39 -3.97 7.55
N ASN A 75 15.15 -2.72 7.15
CA ASN A 75 14.44 -1.73 7.95
C ASN A 75 12.92 -1.73 7.66
N ILE A 76 12.47 -2.45 6.63
CA ILE A 76 11.05 -2.74 6.39
C ILE A 76 10.77 -4.14 6.94
N LYS A 77 10.10 -4.21 8.09
CA LYS A 77 9.92 -5.49 8.82
C LYS A 77 8.87 -6.39 8.18
N ASN A 78 7.84 -5.78 7.58
CA ASN A 78 6.76 -6.50 6.95
C ASN A 78 6.22 -5.71 5.74
N VAL A 79 6.07 -6.39 4.61
CA VAL A 79 5.38 -5.87 3.42
C VAL A 79 4.11 -6.69 3.25
N THR A 80 2.97 -6.10 3.60
CA THR A 80 1.67 -6.76 3.58
C THR A 80 0.86 -6.24 2.40
N ARG A 81 0.27 -7.15 1.63
CA ARG A 81 -0.55 -6.83 0.46
C ARG A 81 -1.97 -7.34 0.62
N TYR A 82 -2.94 -6.50 0.31
CA TYR A 82 -4.33 -6.89 0.18
C TYR A 82 -4.84 -6.54 -1.21
N ASP A 83 -5.02 -7.55 -2.06
CA ASP A 83 -5.59 -7.39 -3.39
C ASP A 83 -7.11 -7.61 -3.32
N LEU A 84 -7.88 -6.67 -3.88
CA LEU A 84 -9.33 -6.75 -3.90
C LEU A 84 -9.78 -7.87 -4.86
N LYS A 85 -10.80 -8.63 -4.47
CA LYS A 85 -11.30 -9.71 -5.32
C LYS A 85 -11.89 -9.12 -6.60
N GLY A 86 -11.37 -9.54 -7.74
CA GLY A 86 -11.83 -9.06 -9.05
C GLY A 86 -11.17 -7.77 -9.52
N ASP A 87 -10.24 -7.20 -8.74
CA ASP A 87 -9.44 -6.05 -9.14
C ASP A 87 -8.29 -6.50 -10.05
N ALA A 88 -8.31 -6.01 -11.29
CA ALA A 88 -7.29 -6.31 -12.30
C ALA A 88 -6.25 -5.19 -12.49
N LEU A 89 -6.40 -4.08 -11.76
CA LEU A 89 -5.37 -3.05 -11.65
C LEU A 89 -4.30 -3.44 -10.61
N SER A 90 -4.68 -4.28 -9.65
CA SER A 90 -3.79 -4.78 -8.61
C SER A 90 -2.93 -5.94 -9.06
N ASN A 91 -1.67 -5.91 -8.63
CA ASN A 91 -0.70 -6.98 -8.84
C ASN A 91 -0.62 -7.51 -10.29
N PRO A 92 -0.43 -6.63 -11.29
CA PRO A 92 -0.44 -7.06 -12.68
C PRO A 92 0.67 -8.06 -12.95
N GLN A 93 0.36 -9.09 -13.73
CA GLN A 93 1.34 -10.14 -14.05
C GLN A 93 2.40 -9.69 -15.05
N ASP A 94 2.02 -8.75 -15.92
CA ASP A 94 2.85 -8.10 -16.91
C ASP A 94 2.22 -6.77 -17.36
N MET A 95 2.88 -6.10 -18.32
CA MET A 95 2.41 -4.83 -18.87
C MET A 95 1.11 -4.97 -19.68
N TYR A 96 0.85 -6.13 -20.28
CA TYR A 96 -0.40 -6.36 -21.02
C TYR A 96 -1.58 -6.41 -20.06
N ASP A 97 -1.44 -7.15 -18.96
CA ASP A 97 -2.44 -7.25 -17.90
C ASP A 97 -2.76 -5.89 -17.28
N TYR A 98 -1.71 -5.10 -17.00
CA TYR A 98 -1.89 -3.73 -16.48
C TYR A 98 -2.61 -2.80 -17.47
N LEU A 99 -2.22 -2.80 -18.75
CA LEU A 99 -2.76 -1.86 -19.73
C LEU A 99 -4.15 -2.26 -20.23
N ILE A 100 -4.39 -3.55 -20.46
CA ILE A 100 -5.62 -4.04 -21.08
C ILE A 100 -6.66 -4.36 -20.02
N THR A 101 -6.36 -5.26 -19.09
CA THR A 101 -7.32 -5.68 -18.07
C THR A 101 -7.55 -4.58 -17.04
N GLY A 102 -6.47 -4.03 -16.50
CA GLY A 102 -6.52 -2.95 -15.53
C GLY A 102 -6.94 -1.62 -16.17
N GLY A 103 -6.17 -1.16 -17.17
CA GLY A 103 -6.32 0.16 -17.76
C GLY A 103 -7.57 0.31 -18.64
N LEU A 104 -7.70 -0.49 -19.69
CA LEU A 104 -8.81 -0.34 -20.65
C LEU A 104 -10.13 -0.87 -20.10
N ILE A 105 -10.15 -2.08 -19.55
CA ILE A 105 -11.41 -2.71 -19.13
C ILE A 105 -11.89 -2.12 -17.80
N GLN A 106 -11.08 -2.18 -16.75
CA GLN A 106 -11.52 -1.69 -15.43
C GLN A 106 -11.49 -0.17 -15.35
N GLY A 107 -10.37 0.47 -15.70
CA GLY A 107 -10.26 1.93 -15.66
C GLY A 107 -11.11 2.66 -16.71
N GLY A 108 -11.13 2.15 -17.94
CA GLY A 108 -11.77 2.82 -19.08
C GLY A 108 -13.26 2.49 -19.29
N ILE A 109 -13.67 1.23 -19.11
CA ILE A 109 -15.06 0.78 -19.36
C ILE A 109 -15.87 0.76 -18.07
N GLN A 110 -15.35 0.17 -17.00
CA GLN A 110 -16.08 0.06 -15.73
C GLN A 110 -15.99 1.36 -14.91
N GLY A 111 -14.89 2.11 -15.02
CA GLY A 111 -14.69 3.37 -14.31
C GLY A 111 -14.86 3.20 -12.80
N ASP A 112 -15.71 4.03 -12.20
CA ASP A 112 -15.97 4.02 -10.76
C ASP A 112 -16.64 2.72 -10.27
N ASP A 113 -17.25 1.94 -11.16
CA ASP A 113 -17.86 0.64 -10.86
C ASP A 113 -16.86 -0.52 -10.89
N ALA A 114 -15.58 -0.28 -11.21
CA ALA A 114 -14.54 -1.30 -11.17
C ALA A 114 -14.25 -1.79 -9.74
N HIS A 115 -14.01 -3.10 -9.57
CA HIS A 115 -13.68 -3.71 -8.27
C HIS A 115 -12.49 -3.06 -7.56
N HIS A 116 -11.59 -2.42 -8.32
CA HIS A 116 -10.49 -1.62 -7.79
C HIS A 116 -10.92 -0.48 -6.84
N PHE A 117 -12.19 -0.06 -6.85
CA PHE A 117 -12.71 0.98 -5.98
C PHE A 117 -13.64 0.46 -4.89
N ASP A 118 -13.86 -0.86 -4.78
CA ASP A 118 -14.83 -1.47 -3.85
C ASP A 118 -14.63 -1.01 -2.39
N ALA A 119 -13.39 -0.79 -1.96
CA ALA A 119 -13.06 -0.35 -0.60
C ALA A 119 -12.98 1.18 -0.44
N ALA A 120 -13.10 1.94 -1.52
CA ALA A 120 -13.07 3.41 -1.54
C ALA A 120 -14.45 4.03 -1.79
N ARG A 121 -15.44 3.23 -2.21
CA ARG A 121 -16.82 3.70 -2.42
C ARG A 121 -17.51 4.07 -1.10
N PRO A 122 -18.50 4.98 -1.14
CA PRO A 122 -19.36 5.20 0.01
C PRO A 122 -20.34 4.04 0.23
N GLY A 123 -20.70 3.80 1.50
CA GLY A 123 -21.84 2.96 1.90
C GLY A 123 -21.45 1.66 2.60
N ASN A 124 -22.47 1.02 3.19
CA ASN A 124 -22.30 -0.09 4.14
C ASN A 124 -21.46 -1.27 3.61
N GLN A 125 -21.49 -1.55 2.30
CA GLN A 125 -20.72 -2.64 1.71
C GLN A 125 -19.21 -2.34 1.73
N ALA A 126 -18.83 -1.12 1.37
CA ALA A 126 -17.44 -0.67 1.43
C ALA A 126 -16.95 -0.60 2.88
N ASP A 127 -17.81 -0.16 3.81
CA ASP A 127 -17.49 -0.13 5.25
C ASP A 127 -17.26 -1.55 5.80
N GLN A 128 -18.10 -2.52 5.41
CA GLN A 128 -17.93 -3.93 5.78
C GLN A 128 -16.63 -4.51 5.22
N LEU A 129 -16.31 -4.20 3.96
CA LEU A 129 -15.06 -4.61 3.34
C LEU A 129 -13.85 -3.98 4.04
N MET A 130 -13.89 -2.68 4.33
CA MET A 130 -12.82 -2.00 5.06
C MET A 130 -12.62 -2.59 6.46
N ASN A 131 -13.70 -2.89 7.17
CA ASN A 131 -13.62 -3.58 8.47
C ASN A 131 -12.99 -4.97 8.33
N THR A 132 -13.31 -5.71 7.27
CA THR A 132 -12.69 -7.01 6.98
C THR A 132 -11.20 -6.86 6.73
N ILE A 133 -10.79 -5.85 5.95
CA ILE A 133 -9.38 -5.55 5.69
C ILE A 133 -8.66 -5.18 6.99
N VAL A 134 -9.23 -4.31 7.81
CA VAL A 134 -8.64 -3.90 9.10
C VAL A 134 -8.47 -5.10 10.04
N GLN A 135 -9.48 -5.94 10.19
CA GLN A 135 -9.38 -7.16 11.00
C GLN A 135 -8.31 -8.13 10.47
N TRP A 136 -8.18 -8.24 9.15
CA TRP A 136 -7.14 -9.02 8.54
C TRP A 136 -5.75 -8.44 8.80
N LEU A 137 -5.56 -7.12 8.68
CA LEU A 137 -4.29 -6.43 8.98
C LEU A 137 -3.88 -6.59 10.44
N GLN A 138 -4.83 -6.54 11.37
CA GLN A 138 -4.57 -6.79 12.79
C GLN A 138 -4.04 -8.21 13.02
N LYS A 139 -4.58 -9.20 12.31
CA LYS A 139 -4.06 -10.58 12.33
C LYS A 139 -2.66 -10.70 11.72
N GLN A 140 -2.28 -9.80 10.81
CA GLN A 140 -0.92 -9.71 10.27
C GLN A 140 0.05 -8.93 11.19
N GLY A 141 -0.40 -8.44 12.34
CA GLY A 141 0.45 -7.75 13.32
C GLY A 141 0.50 -6.23 13.18
N VAL A 142 -0.40 -5.63 12.39
CA VAL A 142 -0.61 -4.18 12.36
C VAL A 142 -1.38 -3.76 13.62
N LYS A 143 -0.79 -2.89 14.43
CA LYS A 143 -1.40 -2.34 15.65
C LYS A 143 -1.97 -0.95 15.40
N ASN A 144 -3.04 -0.63 16.13
CA ASN A 144 -3.64 0.71 16.23
C ASN A 144 -3.00 1.49 17.37
#